data_AF-A0A399NSJ5-F1
#
_entry.id   AF-A0A399NSJ5-F1
#
_cell.length_a   1.000
_cell.length_b   1.000
_cell.length_c   1.000
_cell.angle_alpha   90.00
_cell.angle_beta   90.00
_cell.angle_gamma   90.00
#
_symmetry.space_group_name_H-M   'P 1'
#
loop_
_entity.id
_entity.type
_entity.pdbx_description
1 polymer ?
#
loop_
_entity_poly.entity_id
_entity_poly.type
_entity_poly.pdbx_seq_one_letter_code
_entity_poly.pdbx_strand_id
1 'polypeptide(L)'
;RPHPMNTPRTRPSASRASVARAARRGCTPVRTASFVSMMVEADAIRAHGLPMADYFLWNDDFEYSARLLRRGRGYLVHGSTVEHRTRTFGSTDVDPGARFVFEVRNKIWMLRLSRALSPAERVTHEAAALRLTNISTTHLDLRVHFLRVG
;
A
#
# COMPACT_ATOMS: atom_id res chain seq x y z
N ARG A 1 -8.78 -19.87 1.40
CA ARG A 1 -9.17 -18.81 0.42
C ARG A 1 -8.25 -17.60 0.58
N PRO A 2 -7.84 -16.91 -0.50
CA PRO A 2 -7.00 -15.71 -0.40
C PRO A 2 -7.68 -14.61 0.42
N HIS A 3 -6.92 -13.94 1.28
CA HIS A 3 -7.44 -12.80 2.04
C HIS A 3 -7.50 -11.56 1.12
N PRO A 4 -8.65 -10.88 1.00
CA PRO A 4 -8.82 -9.78 0.04
C PRO A 4 -7.84 -8.63 0.27
N MET A 5 -7.52 -8.32 1.53
CA MET A 5 -6.57 -7.24 1.87
C MET A 5 -5.10 -7.56 1.58
N ASN A 6 -4.74 -8.85 1.42
CA ASN A 6 -3.33 -9.27 1.35
C ASN A 6 -2.92 -9.74 -0.04
N THR A 7 -3.81 -9.66 -1.03
CA THR A 7 -3.53 -10.11 -2.39
C THR A 7 -3.08 -8.91 -3.21
N PRO A 8 -1.78 -8.79 -3.57
CA PRO A 8 -1.30 -7.66 -4.34
C PRO A 8 -1.88 -7.68 -5.75
N ARG A 9 -2.00 -6.49 -6.35
CA ARG A 9 -2.35 -6.37 -7.77
C ARG A 9 -1.10 -6.46 -8.64
N THR A 10 -1.29 -6.91 -9.88
CA THR A 10 -0.25 -6.83 -10.91
C THR A 10 0.24 -5.39 -11.04
N ARG A 11 1.57 -5.21 -11.07
CA ARG A 11 2.21 -3.91 -11.24
C ARG A 11 1.67 -3.23 -12.50
N PRO A 12 1.02 -2.06 -12.39
CA PRO A 12 0.40 -1.40 -13.55
C PRO A 12 1.40 -1.05 -14.67
N SER A 13 2.64 -0.73 -14.29
CA SER A 13 3.71 -0.39 -15.22
C SER A 13 4.46 -1.60 -15.80
N ALA A 14 4.05 -2.84 -15.51
CA ALA A 14 4.76 -4.03 -15.98
C ALA A 14 4.47 -4.28 -17.47
N SER A 15 5.52 -4.45 -18.27
CA SER A 15 5.35 -4.82 -19.67
C SER A 15 4.80 -6.24 -19.82
N ARG A 16 4.08 -6.51 -20.92
CA ARG A 16 3.58 -7.86 -21.25
C ARG A 16 4.68 -8.92 -21.20
N ALA A 17 5.88 -8.59 -21.71
CA ALA A 17 7.04 -9.48 -21.66
C ALA A 17 7.49 -9.77 -20.22
N SER A 18 7.49 -8.76 -19.34
CA SER A 18 7.83 -8.94 -17.92
C SER A 18 6.79 -9.80 -17.20
N VAL A 19 5.51 -9.60 -17.47
CA VAL A 19 4.42 -10.41 -16.93
C VAL A 19 4.57 -11.86 -17.39
N ALA A 20 4.74 -12.10 -18.69
CA ALA A 20 4.91 -13.45 -19.24
C ALA A 20 6.16 -14.16 -18.67
N ARG A 21 7.27 -13.44 -18.48
CA ARG A 21 8.48 -13.98 -17.85
C ARG A 21 8.26 -14.37 -16.39
N ALA A 22 7.54 -13.56 -15.62
CA ALA A 22 7.21 -13.87 -14.24
C ALA A 22 6.26 -15.08 -14.16
N ALA A 23 5.26 -15.15 -15.04
CA ALA A 23 4.29 -16.23 -15.10
C ALA A 23 4.96 -17.60 -15.35
N ARG A 24 5.99 -17.66 -16.22
CA ARG A 24 6.80 -18.87 -16.43
C ARG A 24 7.52 -19.38 -15.17
N ARG A 25 7.65 -18.55 -14.13
CA ARG A 25 8.23 -18.90 -12.83
C ARG A 25 7.16 -18.98 -11.73
N GLY A 26 5.87 -19.08 -12.08
CA GLY A 26 4.78 -19.10 -11.12
C GLY A 26 4.68 -17.80 -10.31
N CYS A 27 4.99 -16.66 -10.93
CA CYS A 27 5.03 -15.37 -10.26
C CYS A 27 4.22 -14.29 -10.98
N THR A 28 3.76 -13.29 -10.22
CA THR A 28 3.17 -12.05 -10.75
C THR A 28 3.99 -10.85 -10.30
N PRO A 29 4.40 -9.92 -11.18
CA PRO A 29 5.11 -8.71 -10.76
C PRO A 29 4.19 -7.79 -9.99
N VAL A 30 4.63 -7.26 -8.85
CA VAL A 30 3.82 -6.42 -7.96
C VAL A 30 4.48 -5.07 -7.72
N ARG A 31 3.66 -4.09 -7.32
CA ARG A 31 4.12 -2.73 -6.98
C ARG A 31 4.14 -2.46 -5.48
N THR A 32 3.37 -3.23 -4.73
CA THR A 32 3.22 -3.20 -3.28
C THR A 32 2.94 -4.61 -2.79
N ALA A 33 3.11 -4.86 -1.50
CA ALA A 33 2.80 -6.13 -0.85
C ALA A 33 2.50 -5.89 0.63
N SER A 34 1.81 -6.83 1.26
CA SER A 34 1.56 -6.82 2.71
C SER A 34 2.67 -7.53 3.48
N PHE A 35 2.87 -7.18 4.75
CA PHE A 35 3.84 -7.85 5.63
C PHE A 35 3.52 -9.31 5.96
N VAL A 36 2.29 -9.76 5.71
CA VAL A 36 1.85 -11.14 6.01
C VAL A 36 2.73 -12.20 5.36
N SER A 37 3.28 -11.94 4.17
CA SER A 37 4.20 -12.85 3.47
C SER A 37 5.18 -12.06 2.63
N MET A 38 6.13 -11.41 3.30
CA MET A 38 7.13 -10.57 2.65
C MET A 38 8.54 -11.03 3.00
N MET A 39 9.33 -11.31 1.96
CA MET A 39 10.77 -11.51 2.07
C MET A 39 11.46 -10.40 1.28
N VAL A 40 12.43 -9.74 1.92
CA VAL A 40 13.17 -8.61 1.33
C VAL A 40 14.65 -8.93 1.38
N GLU A 41 15.34 -8.65 0.28
CA GLU A 41 16.80 -8.74 0.20
C GLU A 41 17.46 -7.80 1.22
N ALA A 42 18.44 -8.31 1.98
CA ALA A 42 19.13 -7.52 3.00
C ALA A 42 19.76 -6.24 2.44
N ASP A 43 20.30 -6.27 1.23
CA ASP A 43 20.89 -5.09 0.58
C ASP A 43 19.84 -4.04 0.23
N ALA A 44 18.62 -4.44 -0.13
CA ALA A 44 17.51 -3.51 -0.31
C ALA A 44 17.12 -2.86 1.02
N ILE A 45 17.14 -3.60 2.14
CA ILE A 45 16.93 -3.03 3.48
C ILE A 45 18.02 -2.02 3.82
N ARG A 46 19.30 -2.37 3.59
CA ARG A 46 20.44 -1.45 3.85
C ARG A 46 20.33 -0.18 3.02
N ALA A 47 19.94 -0.28 1.75
CA ALA A 47 19.85 0.84 0.83
C ALA A 47 18.64 1.75 1.11
N HIS A 48 17.52 1.18 1.55
CA HIS A 48 16.26 1.92 1.69
C HIS A 48 15.89 2.24 3.14
N GLY A 49 16.53 1.61 4.12
CA GLY A 49 16.16 1.68 5.54
C GLY A 49 15.00 0.75 5.89
N LEU A 50 14.64 0.71 7.17
CA LEU A 50 13.56 -0.12 7.71
C LEU A 50 12.16 0.46 7.42
N PRO A 51 11.08 -0.29 7.72
CA PRO A 51 9.74 0.27 7.84
C PRO A 51 9.70 1.40 8.87
N MET A 52 8.86 2.41 8.63
CA MET A 52 8.74 3.55 9.54
C MET A 52 7.86 3.21 10.74
N ALA A 53 8.46 3.19 11.93
CA ALA A 53 7.76 2.86 13.17
C ALA A 53 6.57 3.79 13.46
N ASP A 54 6.65 5.06 13.07
CA ASP A 54 5.61 6.07 13.31
C ASP A 54 4.27 5.74 12.65
N TYR A 55 4.26 4.90 11.62
CA TYR A 55 3.02 4.44 11.02
C TYR A 55 2.16 3.68 12.03
N PHE A 56 2.78 2.91 12.94
CA PHE A 56 2.15 2.11 14.00
C PHE A 56 1.11 1.08 13.54
N LEU A 57 0.01 1.54 12.91
CA LEU A 57 -1.08 0.73 12.39
C LEU A 57 -1.53 1.25 11.00
N TRP A 58 -1.64 0.32 10.04
CA TRP A 58 -2.11 0.51 8.66
C TRP A 58 -1.19 1.34 7.74
N ASN A 59 -1.09 0.90 6.47
CA ASN A 59 -0.27 1.47 5.38
C ASN A 59 1.26 1.44 5.57
N ASP A 60 1.79 0.87 6.64
CA ASP A 60 3.23 0.67 6.84
C ASP A 60 3.80 -0.32 5.82
N ASP A 61 3.11 -1.43 5.60
CA ASP A 61 3.46 -2.44 4.60
C ASP A 61 3.39 -1.87 3.17
N PHE A 62 2.35 -1.10 2.88
CA PHE A 62 2.17 -0.44 1.60
C PHE A 62 3.28 0.59 1.34
N GLU A 63 3.56 1.48 2.29
CA GLU A 63 4.64 2.46 2.18
C GLU A 63 5.99 1.79 1.94
N TYR A 64 6.32 0.83 2.80
CA TYR A 64 7.63 0.21 2.80
C TYR A 64 7.87 -0.57 1.51
N SER A 65 6.91 -1.43 1.14
CA SER A 65 6.98 -2.17 -0.12
C SER A 65 6.94 -1.22 -1.33
N ALA A 66 6.16 -0.15 -1.28
CA ALA A 66 6.14 0.83 -2.36
C ALA A 66 7.50 1.56 -2.48
N ARG A 67 8.17 1.86 -1.37
CA ARG A 67 9.49 2.50 -1.39
C ARG A 67 10.57 1.58 -1.96
N LEU A 68 10.60 0.32 -1.56
CA LEU A 68 11.50 -0.70 -2.11
C LEU A 68 11.26 -0.91 -3.63
N LEU A 69 10.00 -1.08 -4.01
CA LEU A 69 9.62 -1.49 -5.37
C LEU A 69 9.50 -0.33 -6.36
N ARG A 70 9.68 0.91 -5.91
CA ARG A 70 9.71 2.09 -6.80
C ARG A 70 10.78 1.94 -7.86
N ARG A 71 11.97 1.49 -7.45
CA ARG A 71 13.11 1.19 -8.34
C ARG A 71 13.48 -0.30 -8.34
N GLY A 72 13.03 -1.06 -7.35
CA GLY A 72 13.23 -2.50 -7.26
C GLY A 72 12.24 -3.32 -8.09
N ARG A 73 12.41 -4.64 -7.97
CA ARG A 73 11.53 -5.66 -8.55
C ARG A 73 10.94 -6.49 -7.41
N GLY A 74 9.65 -6.76 -7.50
CA GLY A 74 8.92 -7.53 -6.50
C GLY A 74 7.95 -8.47 -7.19
N TYR A 75 7.74 -9.63 -6.58
CA TYR A 75 6.93 -10.70 -7.15
C TYR A 75 6.03 -11.32 -6.08
N LEU A 76 4.75 -11.49 -6.41
CA LEU A 76 3.89 -12.46 -5.74
C LEU A 76 4.27 -13.85 -6.27
N VAL A 77 4.76 -14.73 -5.39
CA VAL A 77 5.10 -16.11 -5.73
C VAL A 77 3.91 -17.00 -5.40
N HIS A 78 3.26 -17.59 -6.40
CA HIS A 78 2.00 -18.32 -6.20
C HIS A 78 2.16 -19.58 -5.34
N GLY A 79 3.35 -20.19 -5.33
CA GLY A 79 3.68 -21.33 -4.46
C GLY A 79 4.07 -20.96 -3.03
N SER A 80 4.25 -19.68 -2.71
CA SER A 80 4.58 -19.22 -1.36
C SER A 80 3.30 -18.80 -0.63
N THR A 81 2.76 -19.72 0.16
CA THR A 81 1.47 -19.54 0.84
C THR A 81 1.65 -19.51 2.36
N VAL A 82 0.82 -18.71 3.03
CA VAL A 82 0.78 -18.59 4.49
C VAL A 82 -0.66 -18.46 4.94
N GLU A 83 -0.96 -18.96 6.14
CA GLU A 83 -2.23 -18.76 6.81
C GLU A 83 -2.22 -17.44 7.60
N HIS A 84 -3.11 -16.51 7.23
CA HIS A 84 -3.33 -15.29 8.02
C HIS A 84 -4.56 -15.46 8.91
N ARG A 85 -4.36 -15.51 10.22
CA ARG A 85 -5.44 -15.69 11.21
C ARG A 85 -6.06 -14.35 11.57
N THR A 86 -7.24 -14.08 11.01
CA THR A 86 -8.04 -12.89 11.29
C THR A 86 -9.31 -13.26 12.03
N ARG A 87 -9.69 -12.47 13.05
CA ARG A 87 -10.95 -12.68 13.79
C ARG A 87 -12.19 -12.54 12.90
N THR A 88 -12.16 -11.60 11.96
CA THR A 88 -13.24 -11.37 10.99
C THR A 88 -12.63 -11.46 9.60
N PHE A 89 -13.21 -12.31 8.75
CA PHE A 89 -12.80 -12.43 7.35
C PHE A 89 -13.56 -11.38 6.53
N GLY A 90 -12.95 -10.23 6.26
CA GLY A 90 -13.59 -9.13 5.54
C GLY A 90 -12.63 -8.03 5.11
N SER A 91 -13.06 -7.20 4.16
CA SER A 91 -12.52 -5.86 3.91
C SER A 91 -12.91 -4.92 5.05
N THR A 92 -12.35 -3.70 5.04
CA THR A 92 -12.48 -2.57 5.99
C THR A 92 -13.91 -2.09 6.36
N ASP A 93 -14.93 -2.94 6.24
CA ASP A 93 -16.34 -2.65 6.56
C ASP A 93 -16.68 -2.82 8.05
N VAL A 94 -15.65 -3.07 8.87
CA VAL A 94 -15.74 -3.04 10.34
C VAL A 94 -15.41 -1.62 10.78
N ASP A 95 -16.30 -0.99 11.56
CA ASP A 95 -16.06 0.33 12.14
C ASP A 95 -14.64 0.37 12.78
N PRO A 96 -13.70 1.11 12.18
CA PRO A 96 -12.33 1.16 12.64
C PRO A 96 -12.19 1.86 14.01
N GLY A 97 -13.26 2.52 14.47
CA GLY A 97 -13.32 3.25 15.73
C GLY A 97 -12.23 4.30 15.83
N ALA A 98 -11.79 4.57 17.06
CA ALA A 98 -10.78 5.60 17.34
C ALA A 98 -9.44 5.40 16.60
N ARG A 99 -9.14 4.18 16.12
CA ARG A 99 -7.89 3.89 15.40
C ARG A 99 -7.88 4.47 14.00
N PHE A 100 -9.03 4.79 13.41
CA PHE A 100 -9.12 5.33 12.03
C PHE A 100 -8.28 6.57 11.79
N VAL A 101 -7.99 7.34 12.84
CA VAL A 101 -7.06 8.47 12.78
C VAL A 101 -5.70 8.07 12.19
N PHE A 102 -5.22 6.86 12.47
CA PHE A 102 -3.95 6.35 11.91
C PHE A 102 -4.06 6.11 10.41
N GLU A 103 -5.16 5.55 9.93
CA GLU A 103 -5.37 5.32 8.50
C GLU A 103 -5.34 6.64 7.72
N VAL A 104 -6.05 7.65 8.22
CA VAL A 104 -6.10 8.99 7.61
C VAL A 104 -4.74 9.68 7.65
N ARG A 105 -4.11 9.75 8.84
CA ARG A 105 -2.77 10.34 9.01
C ARG A 105 -1.74 9.68 8.09
N ASN A 106 -1.74 8.35 8.04
CA ASN A 106 -0.76 7.57 7.28
C ASN A 106 -0.98 7.74 5.77
N LYS A 107 -2.23 7.80 5.30
CA LYS A 107 -2.53 8.14 3.90
C LYS A 107 -2.06 9.54 3.54
N ILE A 108 -2.31 10.54 4.37
CA ILE A 108 -1.84 11.92 4.13
C ILE A 108 -0.31 11.95 4.05
N TRP A 109 0.38 11.32 5.01
CA TRP A 109 1.83 11.23 4.98
C TRP A 109 2.33 10.52 3.72
N MET A 110 1.69 9.41 3.33
CA MET A 110 2.07 8.64 2.14
C MET A 110 1.95 9.45 0.85
N LEU A 111 0.86 10.21 0.71
CA LEU A 111 0.58 10.98 -0.49
C LEU A 111 1.41 12.27 -0.56
N ARG A 112 1.73 12.89 0.58
CA ARG A 112 2.40 14.20 0.62
C ARG A 112 3.91 14.11 0.86
N LEU A 113 4.35 13.23 1.77
CA LEU A 113 5.71 13.26 2.32
C LEU A 113 6.54 12.04 1.95
N SER A 114 5.92 10.86 1.78
CA SER A 114 6.65 9.62 1.47
C SER A 114 7.38 9.66 0.13
N ARG A 115 8.59 9.11 0.09
CA ARG A 115 9.33 8.87 -1.18
C ARG A 115 8.89 7.59 -1.90
N ALA A 116 7.88 6.89 -1.39
CA ALA A 116 7.44 5.59 -1.89
C ALA A 116 6.71 5.67 -3.24
N LEU A 117 5.98 6.76 -3.47
CA LEU A 117 5.21 6.98 -4.70
C LEU A 117 5.90 8.00 -5.60
N SER A 118 5.95 7.71 -6.89
CA SER A 118 6.28 8.71 -7.91
C SER A 118 5.18 9.77 -8.02
N PRO A 119 5.46 10.96 -8.58
CA PRO A 119 4.44 12.00 -8.75
C PRO A 119 3.18 11.51 -9.49
N ALA A 120 3.36 10.72 -10.55
CA ALA A 120 2.24 10.14 -11.30
C ALA A 120 1.40 9.16 -10.45
N GLU A 121 2.07 8.32 -9.64
CA GLU A 121 1.38 7.40 -8.73
C GLU A 121 0.59 8.16 -7.65
N ARG A 122 1.12 9.29 -7.15
CA ARG A 122 0.42 10.12 -6.16
C ARG A 122 -0.90 10.64 -6.71
N VAL A 123 -0.93 11.18 -7.93
CA VAL A 123 -2.18 11.69 -8.54
C VAL A 123 -3.25 10.60 -8.63
N THR A 124 -2.86 9.38 -9.04
CA THR A 124 -3.83 8.26 -9.12
C THR A 124 -4.36 7.86 -7.74
N HIS A 125 -3.51 7.85 -6.71
CA HIS A 125 -3.92 7.48 -5.35
C HIS A 125 -4.66 8.60 -4.62
N GLU A 126 -4.35 9.88 -4.89
CA GLU A 126 -5.09 11.05 -4.40
C GLU A 126 -6.51 11.05 -4.94
N ALA A 127 -6.70 10.81 -6.24
CA ALA A 127 -8.03 10.71 -6.83
C ALA A 127 -8.87 9.57 -6.20
N ALA A 128 -8.24 8.43 -5.89
CA ALA A 128 -8.88 7.33 -5.19
C ALA A 128 -9.18 7.66 -3.71
N ALA A 129 -8.28 8.37 -3.03
CA ALA A 129 -8.44 8.78 -1.63
C ALA A 129 -9.50 9.87 -1.46
N LEU A 130 -9.62 10.82 -2.41
CA LEU A 130 -10.68 11.84 -2.46
C LEU A 130 -12.06 11.20 -2.64
N ARG A 131 -12.15 10.16 -3.48
CA ARG A 131 -13.39 9.40 -3.68
C ARG A 131 -13.85 8.66 -2.41
N LEU A 132 -12.92 8.29 -1.53
CA LEU A 132 -13.22 7.64 -0.25
C LEU A 132 -13.43 8.64 0.91
N THR A 133 -12.77 9.81 0.88
CA THR A 133 -12.90 10.82 1.94
C THR A 133 -14.22 11.58 1.90
N ASN A 134 -14.92 11.62 0.76
CA ASN A 134 -16.32 12.06 0.72
C ASN A 134 -17.28 11.19 1.56
N ILE A 135 -16.85 10.02 2.03
CA ILE A 135 -17.61 9.16 2.96
C ILE A 135 -17.20 9.41 4.43
N SER A 136 -16.03 10.00 4.70
CA SER A 136 -15.47 10.13 6.07
C SER A 136 -15.49 11.54 6.67
N THR A 137 -15.83 12.58 5.92
CA THR A 137 -15.90 13.97 6.44
C THR A 137 -16.99 14.20 7.48
N THR A 138 -17.87 13.22 7.74
CA THR A 138 -18.91 13.33 8.78
C THR A 138 -18.39 13.07 10.20
N HIS A 139 -17.20 12.48 10.37
CA HIS A 139 -16.68 12.05 11.69
C HIS A 139 -15.36 12.69 12.12
N LEU A 140 -14.78 13.55 11.28
CA LEU A 140 -13.59 14.33 11.61
C LEU A 140 -13.96 15.79 11.47
N ASP A 141 -13.99 16.54 12.57
CA ASP A 141 -14.15 18.00 12.60
C ASP A 141 -12.86 18.70 12.08
N LEU A 142 -12.36 18.20 10.96
CA LEU A 142 -11.20 18.71 10.23
C LEU A 142 -11.74 19.70 9.21
N ARG A 143 -11.79 20.99 9.59
CA ARG A 143 -11.99 22.07 8.63
C ARG A 143 -10.75 22.21 7.74
N VAL A 144 -10.78 21.55 6.59
CA VAL A 144 -9.77 21.73 5.55
C VAL A 144 -10.13 23.01 4.77
N HIS A 145 -9.48 24.11 5.12
CA HIS A 145 -9.56 25.35 4.35
C HIS A 145 -8.66 25.25 3.11
N PHE A 146 -9.26 25.29 1.92
CA PHE A 146 -8.52 25.47 0.67
C PHE A 146 -8.33 26.97 0.41
N LEU A 147 -7.11 27.46 0.56
CA LEU A 147 -6.75 28.79 0.07
C LEU A 147 -6.69 28.73 -1.46
N ARG A 148 -7.57 29.50 -2.10
CA ARG A 148 -7.52 29.77 -3.54
C ARG A 148 -6.22 30.55 -3.81
N VAL A 149 -5.32 29.97 -4.62
CA VAL A 149 -4.25 30.75 -5.23
C VAL A 149 -4.86 31.47 -6.42
N GLY A 150 -4.95 32.79 -6.30
CA GLY A 150 -5.56 33.72 -7.23
C GLY A 150 -5.87 35.01 -6.48
#